data_AF-A0A933MM62-F1
#
_entry.id   AF-A0A933MM62-F1
#
_cell.length_a   1.000
_cell.length_b   1.000
_cell.length_c   1.000
_cell.angle_alpha   90.00
_cell.angle_beta   90.00
_cell.angle_gamma   90.00
#
_symmetry.space_group_name_H-M   'P 1'
#
loop_
_entity.id
_entity.type
_entity.pdbx_description
1 polymer ?
#
loop_
_entity_poly.entity_id
_entity_poly.type
_entity_poly.pdbx_seq_one_letter_code
_entity_poly.pdbx_strand_id
1 'polypeptide(L)'
;MQRGIIRRRGQPQVNGRWQADIHLIVVETDDPELRRTAEEVLKTPQAIPVHAPEHVEFAAQAERVIEAPSKIKYLALFALELEERGFEVEP
;
A
#
# COMPACT_ATOMS: atom_id res chain seq x y z
N MET A 1 6.78 -7.79 10.84
CA MET A 1 5.41 -8.12 10.40
C MET A 1 4.47 -7.12 11.05
N GLN A 2 3.71 -6.38 10.26
CA GLN A 2 2.71 -5.41 10.70
C GLN A 2 1.32 -6.00 10.47
N ARG A 3 0.35 -5.57 11.25
CA ARG A 3 -1.05 -6.01 11.15
C ARG A 3 -1.93 -4.85 11.57
N GLY A 4 -3.21 -4.95 11.27
CA GLY A 4 -4.18 -3.97 11.68
C GLY A 4 -5.58 -4.32 11.23
N ILE A 5 -6.47 -3.34 11.28
CA ILE A 5 -7.88 -3.50 10.96
C ILE A 5 -8.29 -2.55 9.84
N ILE A 6 -9.38 -2.91 9.18
CA ILE A 6 -10.01 -2.09 8.15
C ILE A 6 -11.47 -1.86 8.56
N ARG A 7 -11.89 -0.61 8.54
CA ARG A 7 -13.28 -0.20 8.76
C ARG A 7 -13.81 0.54 7.54
N ARG A 8 -15.13 0.65 7.39
CA ARG A 8 -15.72 1.68 6.52
C ARG A 8 -15.67 3.02 7.23
N ARG A 9 -15.39 4.08 6.47
CA ARG A 9 -15.35 5.45 6.98
C ARG A 9 -16.62 5.79 7.76
N GLY A 10 -16.44 6.26 9.00
CA GLY A 10 -17.55 6.63 9.89
C GLY A 10 -18.31 5.44 10.50
N GLN A 11 -17.85 4.21 10.32
CA GLN A 11 -18.43 3.03 10.98
C GLN A 11 -17.45 2.45 12.03
N PRO A 12 -17.91 2.19 13.26
CA PRO A 12 -17.05 1.59 14.28
C PRO A 12 -16.82 0.08 14.04
N GLN A 13 -17.60 -0.54 13.17
CA GLN A 13 -17.51 -1.96 12.87
C GLN A 13 -16.26 -2.28 12.07
N VAL A 14 -15.58 -3.37 12.45
CA VAL A 14 -14.44 -3.88 11.69
C VAL A 14 -14.96 -4.68 10.49
N ASN A 15 -14.64 -4.21 9.29
CA ASN A 15 -14.99 -4.84 8.02
C ASN A 15 -13.91 -5.86 7.59
N GLY A 16 -12.67 -5.70 8.04
CA GLY A 16 -11.60 -6.64 7.73
C GLY A 16 -10.37 -6.45 8.60
N ARG A 17 -9.39 -7.33 8.42
CA ARG A 17 -8.06 -7.25 9.02
C ARG A 17 -7.03 -7.28 7.91
N TRP A 18 -5.91 -6.62 8.12
CA TRP A 18 -4.79 -6.68 7.21
C TRP A 18 -3.53 -7.15 7.93
N GLN A 19 -2.66 -7.80 7.18
CA GLN A 19 -1.35 -8.22 7.64
C GLN A 19 -0.34 -7.95 6.54
N ALA A 20 0.77 -7.31 6.89
CA ALA A 20 1.85 -7.02 5.95
C ALA A 20 3.19 -7.52 6.48
N ASP A 21 3.98 -8.11 5.59
CA ASP A 21 5.40 -8.37 5.81
C ASP A 21 6.23 -7.79 4.65
N ILE A 22 7.52 -8.13 4.63
CA ILE A 22 8.45 -7.63 3.61
C ILE A 22 8.15 -8.19 2.20
N HIS A 23 7.31 -9.22 2.08
CA HIS A 23 7.00 -9.95 0.85
C HIS A 23 5.53 -9.83 0.43
N LEU A 24 4.58 -9.56 1.32
CA LEU A 24 3.15 -9.64 1.04
C LEU A 24 2.31 -8.73 1.92
N ILE A 25 1.19 -8.25 1.37
CA ILE A 25 0.05 -7.70 2.11
C ILE A 25 -1.13 -8.66 1.90
N VAL A 26 -1.76 -9.07 3.01
CA VAL A 26 -2.92 -9.96 3.04
C VAL A 26 -4.08 -9.22 3.69
N VAL A 27 -5.29 -9.40 3.15
CA VAL A 27 -6.52 -8.87 3.73
C VAL A 27 -7.46 -10.03 4.03
N GLU A 28 -7.89 -10.12 5.28
CA GLU A 28 -8.89 -11.06 5.78
C GLU A 28 -10.21 -10.32 5.99
N THR A 29 -11.23 -10.67 5.23
CA THR A 29 -12.54 -10.00 5.31
C THR A 29 -13.64 -10.91 4.79
N ASP A 30 -14.82 -10.82 5.40
CA ASP A 30 -16.07 -11.39 4.88
C ASP A 30 -16.91 -10.38 4.08
N ASP A 31 -16.47 -9.11 4.06
CA ASP A 31 -17.11 -8.04 3.30
C ASP A 31 -16.72 -8.16 1.81
N PRO A 32 -17.68 -8.45 0.91
CA PRO A 32 -17.39 -8.67 -0.50
C PRO A 32 -16.87 -7.41 -1.21
N GLU A 33 -17.27 -6.22 -0.75
CA GLU A 33 -16.83 -4.94 -1.32
C GLU A 33 -15.38 -4.65 -0.95
N LEU A 34 -15.02 -4.90 0.32
CA LEU A 34 -13.64 -4.77 0.79
C LEU A 34 -12.74 -5.79 0.09
N ARG A 35 -13.17 -7.04 -0.05
CA ARG A 35 -12.39 -8.08 -0.74
C ARG A 35 -12.09 -7.69 -2.19
N ARG A 36 -13.12 -7.28 -2.93
CA ARG A 36 -12.96 -6.86 -4.34
C ARG A 36 -12.01 -5.68 -4.45
N THR A 37 -12.18 -4.67 -3.60
CA THR A 37 -11.36 -3.47 -3.58
C THR A 37 -9.91 -3.78 -3.26
N ALA A 38 -9.66 -4.55 -2.20
CA ALA A 38 -8.32 -4.95 -1.81
C ALA A 38 -7.62 -5.76 -2.91
N GLU A 39 -8.31 -6.71 -3.55
CA GLU A 39 -7.75 -7.47 -4.67
C GLU A 39 -7.38 -6.57 -5.86
N GLU A 40 -8.21 -5.59 -6.19
CA GLU A 40 -7.94 -4.67 -7.28
C GLU A 40 -6.69 -3.83 -7.02
N VAL A 41 -6.56 -3.28 -5.81
CA VAL A 41 -5.38 -2.51 -5.39
C VAL A 41 -4.12 -3.37 -5.37
N LEU A 42 -4.20 -4.60 -4.83
CA LEU A 42 -3.06 -5.52 -4.73
C LEU A 42 -2.62 -6.11 -6.08
N LYS A 43 -3.54 -6.25 -7.04
CA LYS A 43 -3.25 -6.72 -8.41
C LYS A 43 -2.76 -5.59 -9.33
N THR A 44 -3.01 -4.33 -8.96
CA THR A 44 -2.56 -3.19 -9.76
C THR A 44 -1.05 -3.00 -9.63
N PRO A 45 -0.29 -3.03 -10.75
CA PRO A 45 1.15 -2.76 -10.71
C PRO A 45 1.40 -1.32 -10.23
N GLN A 46 1.89 -1.17 -9.00
CA GLN A 46 2.20 0.16 -8.48
C GLN A 46 3.59 0.60 -8.97
N ALA A 47 3.60 1.59 -9.85
CA ALA A 47 4.82 2.30 -10.24
C ALA A 47 5.08 3.42 -9.22
N ILE A 48 6.11 3.27 -8.38
CA ILE A 48 6.56 4.34 -7.48
C ILE A 48 7.55 5.21 -8.26
N PRO A 49 7.22 6.47 -8.60
CA PRO A 49 8.18 7.38 -9.21
C PRO A 49 9.25 7.74 -8.18
N VAL A 50 10.49 7.28 -8.41
CA VAL A 50 11.64 7.65 -7.58
C VAL A 50 12.19 8.96 -8.16
N HIS A 51 11.91 10.09 -7.51
CA HIS A 51 12.56 11.36 -7.85
C HIS A 51 14.05 11.27 -7.46
N ALA A 52 14.94 11.21 -8.45
CA ALA A 52 16.35 11.50 -8.22
C ALA A 52 16.46 13.00 -7.90
N PRO A 53 17.16 13.42 -6.82
CA PRO A 53 17.32 14.83 -6.53
C PRO A 53 18.06 15.50 -7.68
N GLU A 54 17.41 16.47 -8.33
CA GLU A 54 18.07 17.37 -9.26
C GLU A 54 19.08 18.22 -8.49
N HIS A 55 20.26 18.44 -9.09
CA HIS A 55 21.40 19.25 -8.63
C HIS A 55 22.49 18.55 -7.83
N VAL A 56 23.31 17.74 -8.52
CA VAL A 56 24.76 17.68 -8.25
C VAL A 56 25.51 17.64 -9.59
N GLU A 57 26.23 18.71 -9.93
CA GLU A 57 26.87 18.95 -11.25
C GLU A 57 28.02 17.97 -11.63
N PHE A 58 28.27 16.91 -10.85
CA PHE A 58 29.41 16.01 -11.06
C PHE A 58 29.13 14.51 -10.91
N ALA A 59 27.87 14.09 -10.85
CA ALA A 59 27.54 12.66 -10.84
C ALA A 59 27.21 12.17 -12.25
N ALA A 60 27.98 11.20 -12.75
CA ALA A 60 27.70 10.45 -13.97
C ALA A 60 26.24 9.98 -14.01
N GLN A 61 25.65 9.88 -15.21
CA GLN A 61 24.28 9.43 -15.46
C GLN A 61 23.82 8.40 -14.41
N ALA A 62 22.88 8.81 -13.57
CA ALA A 62 22.41 8.00 -12.46
C ALA A 62 21.88 6.67 -13.01
N GLU A 63 22.59 5.57 -12.70
CA GLU A 63 22.07 4.23 -12.93
C GLU A 63 20.71 4.13 -12.24
N ARG A 64 19.71 3.63 -12.97
CA ARG A 64 18.43 3.24 -12.37
C ARG A 64 18.73 2.18 -11.31
N VAL A 65 18.85 2.60 -10.07
CA VAL A 65 18.81 1.69 -8.93
C VAL A 65 17.38 1.17 -8.86
N ILE A 66 17.15 0.01 -9.47
CA ILE A 66 15.95 -0.79 -9.26
C ILE A 66 16.10 -1.47 -7.90
N GLU A 67 16.10 -0.68 -6.83
CA GLU A 67 15.88 -1.25 -5.50
C GLU A 67 14.40 -1.61 -5.43
N ALA A 68 14.11 -2.89 -5.17
CA ALA A 68 12.76 -3.31 -4.87
C ALA A 68 12.28 -2.45 -3.68
N PRO A 69 11.26 -1.59 -3.85
CA PRO A 69 10.79 -0.79 -2.73
C PRO A 69 10.39 -1.77 -1.64
N SER A 70 10.88 -1.57 -0.41
CA SER A 70 10.50 -2.44 0.71
C SER A 70 8.96 -2.49 0.74
N LYS A 71 8.33 -3.67 0.80
CA LYS A 71 6.85 -3.79 0.74
C LYS A 71 6.10 -3.03 1.83
N ILE A 72 6.80 -2.53 2.85
CA ILE A 72 6.30 -1.55 3.83
C ILE A 72 5.91 -0.21 3.16
N LYS A 73 6.63 0.26 2.14
CA LYS A 73 6.22 1.44 1.34
C LYS A 73 4.91 1.18 0.60
N TYR A 74 4.68 -0.06 0.19
CA TYR A 74 3.44 -0.47 -0.46
C TYR A 74 2.26 -0.56 0.51
N LEU A 75 2.49 -0.72 1.82
CA LEU A 75 1.41 -0.64 2.82
C LEU A 75 0.81 0.76 2.88
N ALA A 76 1.65 1.80 2.85
CA ALA A 76 1.17 3.19 2.86
C ALA A 76 0.34 3.51 1.60
N LEU A 77 0.81 3.08 0.42
CA LEU A 77 0.04 3.21 -0.82
C LEU A 77 -1.26 2.41 -0.77
N PHE A 78 -1.21 1.16 -0.29
CA PHE A 78 -2.39 0.32 -0.12
C PHE A 78 -3.43 0.97 0.81
N ALA A 79 -2.98 1.56 1.92
CA ALA A 79 -3.86 2.28 2.85
C ALA A 79 -4.50 3.50 2.20
N LEU A 80 -3.72 4.31 1.49
CA LEU A 80 -4.23 5.49 0.77
C LEU A 80 -5.30 5.11 -0.27
N GLU A 81 -5.06 4.08 -1.07
CA GLU A 81 -6.00 3.60 -2.09
C GLU A 81 -7.30 3.07 -1.48
N LEU A 82 -7.22 2.40 -0.32
CA LEU A 82 -8.41 1.98 0.43
C LEU A 82 -9.17 3.17 1.01
N GLU A 83 -8.45 4.19 1.49
CA GLU A 83 -9.04 5.41 2.02
C GLU A 83 -9.76 6.24 0.97
N GLU A 84 -9.21 6.36 -0.24
CA GLU A 84 -9.89 6.99 -1.37
C GLU A 84 -11.20 6.29 -1.73
N ARG A 85 -11.26 4.97 -1.50
CA ARG A 85 -12.44 4.13 -1.73
C ARG A 85 -13.39 4.04 -0.52
N GLY A 86 -13.14 4.84 0.52
CA GLY A 86 -14.06 4.99 1.66
C GLY A 86 -13.85 4.00 2.81
N PHE A 87 -12.71 3.30 2.83
CA PHE A 87 -12.28 2.52 3.99
C PHE A 87 -11.34 3.33 4.89
N GLU A 88 -11.11 2.85 6.10
CA GLU A 88 -10.14 3.39 7.05
C GLU A 88 -9.22 2.24 7.45
N VAL A 89 -7.91 2.45 7.32
CA VAL A 89 -6.90 1.42 7.58
C VAL A 89 -6.12 1.81 8.83
N GLU A 90 -6.28 1.04 9.89
CA GLU A 90 -5.60 1.29 11.16
C GLU A 90 -4.60 0.18 11.48
N PRO A 91 -3.41 0.51 12.01
CA PRO A 91 -2.45 -0.47 12.55
C PRO A 91 -2.85 -1.06 13.91
#